data_AF-E2B0M6-F1
#
_entry.id   AF-E2B0M6-F1
#
_cell.length_a   1.000
_cell.length_b   1.000
_cell.length_c   1.000
_cell.angle_alpha   90.00
_cell.angle_beta   90.00
_cell.angle_gamma   90.00
#
_symmetry.space_group_name_H-M   'P 1'
#
loop_
_entity.id
_entity.type
_entity.pdbx_description
1 polymer ?
#
loop_
_entity_poly.entity_id
_entity_poly.type
_entity_poly.pdbx_seq_one_letter_code
_entity_poly.pdbx_strand_id
1 'polypeptide(L)'
;VETFYELLGNVLNKYKFSPDRIFNCDETGISTISKSQSKILARKGRKQVGVLSSAERGQTVTVEICVSASGSYMPPMFIFPRVRMNPLLINNSAFPGVWAETDKSGWMQTDIFL
;
A
#
# COMPACT_ATOMS: atom_id res chain seq x y z
N VAL A 1 24.23 11.50 -4.77
CA VAL A 1 23.58 10.37 -5.47
C VAL A 1 24.63 9.37 -5.95
N GLU A 2 25.64 9.81 -6.69
CA GLU A 2 26.75 8.94 -7.15
C GLU A 2 27.43 8.16 -6.00
N THR A 3 27.81 8.85 -4.93
CA THR A 3 28.39 8.23 -3.73
C THR A 3 27.52 7.13 -3.10
N PHE A 4 26.19 7.26 -3.15
CA PHE A 4 25.30 6.23 -2.62
C PHE A 4 25.41 4.94 -3.46
N TYR A 5 25.37 5.06 -4.78
CA TYR A 5 25.46 3.92 -5.68
C TYR A 5 26.85 3.28 -5.66
N GLU A 6 27.91 4.06 -5.46
CA GLU A 6 29.26 3.54 -5.24
C GLU A 6 29.33 2.71 -3.95
N LEU A 7 28.84 3.23 -2.82
CA LEU A 7 28.82 2.52 -1.55
C LEU A 7 27.96 1.27 -1.61
N LEU A 8 26.77 1.35 -2.20
CA LEU A 8 25.89 0.22 -2.42
C LEU A 8 26.57 -0.86 -3.29
N GLY A 9 27.18 -0.46 -4.41
CA GLY A 9 27.92 -1.35 -5.30
C GLY A 9 29.09 -2.04 -4.59
N ASN A 10 29.83 -1.31 -3.76
CA ASN A 10 30.92 -1.88 -2.96
C ASN A 10 30.43 -2.93 -1.97
N VAL A 11 29.31 -2.66 -1.28
CA VAL A 11 28.69 -3.59 -0.32
C VAL A 11 28.16 -4.84 -1.03
N LEU A 12 27.43 -4.68 -2.14
CA LEU A 12 26.94 -5.80 -2.96
C LEU A 12 28.09 -6.66 -3.48
N ASN A 13 29.18 -6.03 -3.95
CA ASN A 13 30.35 -6.75 -4.45
C ASN A 13 31.14 -7.47 -3.36
N LYS A 14 31.24 -6.89 -2.17
CA LYS A 14 31.98 -7.49 -1.04
C LYS A 14 31.27 -8.73 -0.49
N TYR A 15 29.97 -8.64 -0.27
CA TYR A 15 29.22 -9.70 0.44
C TYR A 15 28.50 -10.67 -0.50
N LYS A 16 28.36 -10.33 -1.79
CA LYS A 16 27.74 -11.19 -2.81
C LYS A 16 26.39 -11.76 -2.35
N PHE A 17 25.52 -10.88 -1.85
CA PHE A 17 24.20 -11.26 -1.39
C PHE A 17 23.43 -12.01 -2.48
N SER A 18 22.78 -13.10 -2.09
CA SER A 18 21.84 -13.81 -2.95
C SER A 18 20.56 -12.98 -3.15
N PRO A 19 19.80 -13.20 -4.24
CA PRO A 19 18.62 -12.39 -4.54
C PRO A 19 17.54 -12.38 -3.44
N ASP A 20 17.44 -13.44 -2.64
CA ASP A 20 16.55 -13.54 -1.47
C ASP A 20 16.96 -12.65 -0.29
N ARG A 21 18.13 -12.01 -0.35
CA ARG A 21 18.67 -11.11 0.67
C ARG A 21 18.76 -9.65 0.22
N ILE A 22 18.29 -9.34 -0.98
CA ILE A 22 18.25 -7.97 -1.52
C ILE A 22 16.78 -7.58 -1.63
N PHE A 23 16.35 -6.63 -0.82
CA PHE A 23 14.96 -6.17 -0.77
C PHE A 23 14.83 -4.74 -1.28
N ASN A 24 13.74 -4.48 -1.98
CA ASN A 24 13.23 -3.14 -2.20
C ASN A 24 11.98 -2.95 -1.35
N CYS A 25 11.87 -1.79 -0.72
CA CYS A 25 10.76 -1.39 0.12
C CYS A 25 10.27 -0.04 -0.38
N ASP A 26 8.99 0.07 -0.71
CA ASP A 26 8.43 1.31 -1.25
C ASP A 26 6.94 1.47 -0.90
N GLU A 27 6.51 2.72 -0.87
CA GLU A 27 5.16 3.13 -0.52
C GLU A 27 4.26 3.22 -1.75
N THR A 28 3.01 2.78 -1.60
CA THR A 28 1.99 2.99 -2.62
C THR A 28 0.63 3.36 -2.04
N GLY A 29 -0.05 4.31 -2.68
CA GLY A 29 -1.41 4.68 -2.33
C GLY A 29 -2.44 3.79 -3.01
N ILE A 30 -3.23 3.06 -2.24
CA ILE A 30 -4.37 2.27 -2.73
C ILE A 30 -5.66 3.04 -2.46
N SER A 31 -6.43 3.28 -3.52
CA SER A 31 -7.77 3.87 -3.40
C SER A 31 -8.81 2.77 -3.22
N THR A 32 -9.70 2.93 -2.24
CA THR A 32 -10.88 2.07 -2.06
C THR A 32 -11.97 2.32 -3.13
N ILE A 33 -11.81 3.37 -3.94
CA ILE A 33 -12.71 3.64 -5.07
C ILE A 33 -12.27 2.80 -6.26
N SER A 34 -13.19 1.98 -6.77
CA SER A 34 -12.99 1.34 -8.07
C SER A 34 -12.79 2.40 -9.15
N LYS A 35 -11.63 2.39 -9.80
CA LYS A 35 -11.32 3.27 -10.94
C LYS A 35 -12.22 3.00 -12.16
N SER A 36 -12.94 1.87 -12.19
CA SER A 36 -13.87 1.59 -13.26
C SER A 36 -15.11 2.47 -13.17
N GLN A 37 -15.34 3.29 -14.21
CA GLN A 37 -16.65 3.87 -14.42
C GLN A 37 -17.64 2.71 -14.58
N SER A 38 -18.57 2.59 -13.64
CA SER A 38 -19.65 1.61 -13.77
C SER A 38 -20.39 1.91 -15.08
N LYS A 39 -20.43 0.94 -16.01
CA LYS A 39 -21.35 1.01 -17.14
C LYS A 39 -22.75 0.79 -16.59
N ILE A 40 -23.57 1.84 -16.56
CA ILE A 40 -24.93 1.77 -16.00
C ILE A 40 -25.93 1.60 -17.14
N LEU A 41 -26.71 0.52 -17.09
CA LEU A 41 -27.85 0.33 -17.99
C LEU A 41 -29.10 0.97 -17.35
N ALA A 42 -29.75 1.89 -18.06
CA ALA A 42 -30.96 2.57 -17.58
C ALA A 42 -32.04 2.62 -18.67
N ARG A 43 -33.31 2.64 -18.26
CA ARG A 43 -34.43 2.82 -19.19
C ARG A 43 -34.37 4.20 -19.84
N LYS A 44 -34.65 4.26 -21.14
CA LYS A 44 -34.78 5.50 -21.91
C LYS A 44 -35.77 6.45 -21.21
N GLY A 45 -35.35 7.70 -20.98
CA GLY A 45 -36.15 8.73 -20.31
C GLY A 45 -35.94 8.86 -18.79
N ARG A 46 -35.14 7.98 -18.15
CA ARG A 46 -34.82 8.12 -16.72
C ARG A 46 -33.78 9.23 -16.53
N LYS A 47 -34.14 10.26 -15.76
CA LYS A 47 -33.26 11.43 -15.49
C LYS A 47 -32.31 11.24 -14.29
N GLN A 48 -32.68 10.40 -13.33
CA GLN A 48 -31.81 10.04 -12.20
C GLN A 48 -31.17 8.68 -12.45
N VAL A 49 -29.93 8.71 -12.92
CA VAL A 49 -29.07 7.53 -13.10
C VAL A 49 -27.78 7.83 -12.35
N GLY A 50 -27.59 7.18 -11.20
CA GLY A 50 -26.46 7.38 -10.31
C GLY A 50 -25.72 6.09 -10.03
N VAL A 51 -24.45 6.21 -9.66
CA VAL A 51 -23.64 5.10 -9.12
C VAL A 51 -23.86 5.05 -7.61
N LEU A 52 -24.11 3.86 -7.05
CA LEU A 52 -23.95 3.63 -5.61
C LEU A 52 -22.46 3.66 -5.30
N SER A 53 -21.95 4.81 -4.83
CA SER A 53 -20.58 4.92 -4.33
C SER A 53 -20.59 4.88 -2.80
N SER A 54 -19.67 4.13 -2.19
CA SER A 54 -19.45 4.15 -0.73
C SER A 54 -19.14 5.56 -0.24
N ALA A 55 -19.50 5.86 1.02
CA ALA A 55 -19.14 7.11 1.70
C ALA A 55 -17.62 7.22 1.98
N GLU A 56 -16.87 6.11 1.89
CA GLU A 56 -15.39 6.09 1.95
C GLU A 56 -14.72 6.71 0.72
N ARG A 57 -15.51 7.25 -0.20
CA ARG A 57 -15.07 7.94 -1.41
C ARG A 57 -14.04 9.02 -1.07
N GLY A 58 -12.77 8.72 -1.32
CA GLY A 58 -11.65 9.66 -1.31
C GLY A 58 -10.58 9.36 -0.28
N GLN A 59 -10.74 8.32 0.56
CA GLN A 59 -9.67 7.89 1.45
C GLN A 59 -8.72 6.93 0.72
N THR A 60 -7.51 7.43 0.44
CA THR A 60 -6.39 6.60 0.00
C THR A 60 -5.77 5.98 1.25
N VAL A 61 -5.60 4.66 1.24
CA VAL A 61 -4.84 3.93 2.26
C VAL A 61 -3.43 3.78 1.70
N THR A 62 -2.43 4.12 2.49
CA THR A 62 -1.03 3.91 2.10
C THR A 62 -0.64 2.48 2.45
N VAL A 63 0.13 1.84 1.58
CA VAL A 63 0.64 0.49 1.80
C VAL A 63 2.14 0.49 1.56
N GLU A 64 2.89 0.00 2.54
CA GLU A 64 4.31 -0.28 2.39
C GLU A 64 4.48 -1.72 1.94
N ILE A 65 5.22 -1.91 0.84
CA ILE A 65 5.46 -3.23 0.25
C ILE A 65 6.97 -3.48 0.20
N CYS A 66 7.39 -4.59 0.79
CA CYS A 66 8.78 -5.03 0.77
C CYS A 66 8.92 -6.34 -0.01
N VAL A 67 9.69 -6.32 -1.09
CA VAL A 67 9.90 -7.47 -1.99
C VAL A 67 11.39 -7.69 -2.23
N SER A 68 11.81 -8.94 -2.08
CA SER A 68 13.16 -9.40 -2.44
C SER A 68 13.34 -9.50 -3.94
N ALA A 69 14.59 -9.46 -4.40
CA ALA A 69 14.93 -9.71 -5.80
C ALA A 69 14.63 -11.16 -6.25
N SER A 70 14.44 -12.10 -5.32
CA SER A 70 13.93 -13.45 -5.63
C SER A 70 12.40 -13.53 -5.77
N GLY A 71 11.67 -12.46 -5.45
CA GLY A 71 10.21 -12.38 -5.51
C GLY A 71 9.49 -12.78 -4.22
N SER A 72 10.22 -13.13 -3.16
CA SER A 72 9.63 -13.29 -1.82
C SER A 72 9.28 -11.92 -1.23
N TYR A 73 8.13 -11.79 -0.59
CA TYR A 73 7.65 -10.53 -0.02
C TYR A 73 7.41 -10.66 1.49
N MET A 74 7.60 -9.56 2.21
CA MET A 74 7.12 -9.45 3.59
C MET A 74 5.63 -9.14 3.58
N PRO A 75 4.86 -9.55 4.60
CA PRO A 75 3.46 -9.14 4.70
C PRO A 75 3.35 -7.60 4.57
N PRO A 76 2.41 -7.09 3.76
CA PRO A 76 2.30 -5.65 3.56
C PRO A 76 1.79 -4.95 4.82
N MET A 77 2.31 -3.75 5.05
CA MET A 77 1.85 -2.86 6.13
C MET A 77 0.86 -1.85 5.57
N PHE A 78 -0.32 -1.73 6.19
CA PHE A 78 -1.32 -0.73 5.82
C PHE A 78 -1.28 0.46 6.76
N ILE A 79 -1.32 1.67 6.23
CA ILE A 79 -1.37 2.91 7.00
C ILE A 79 -2.70 3.59 6.70
N PHE A 80 -3.59 3.58 7.69
CA PHE A 80 -4.92 4.16 7.55
C PHE A 80 -4.95 5.63 8.01
N PRO A 81 -5.61 6.54 7.26
CA PRO A 81 -5.75 7.96 7.63
C PRO A 81 -6.71 8.16 8.82
N ARG A 82 -6.23 7.90 10.04
CA ARG A 82 -7.00 7.97 11.29
C ARG A 82 -6.10 8.07 12.52
N VAL A 83 -6.68 8.48 13.64
CA VAL A 83 -5.95 8.66 14.92
C VAL A 83 -6.00 7.44 15.84
N ARG A 84 -7.08 6.66 15.79
CA ARG A 84 -7.31 5.54 16.71
C ARG A 84 -7.28 4.22 15.97
N MET A 85 -6.45 3.27 16.36
CA MET A 85 -6.47 1.93 15.79
C MET A 85 -7.86 1.26 15.95
N ASN A 86 -8.29 0.51 14.94
CA ASN A 86 -9.44 -0.39 15.03
C ASN A 86 -9.01 -1.78 14.54
N PRO A 87 -9.08 -2.83 15.40
CA PRO A 87 -8.72 -4.19 15.00
C PRO A 87 -9.48 -4.71 13.77
N LEU A 88 -10.66 -4.16 13.47
CA LEU A 88 -11.46 -4.53 12.31
C LEU A 88 -10.82 -4.14 10.96
N LEU A 89 -9.82 -3.25 10.95
CA LEU A 89 -9.15 -2.78 9.72
C LEU A 89 -8.39 -3.88 8.97
N ILE A 90 -7.89 -4.87 9.70
CA ILE A 90 -7.17 -6.03 9.15
C ILE A 90 -7.95 -7.32 9.33
N ASN A 91 -9.21 -7.23 9.76
CA ASN A 91 -10.05 -8.41 9.94
C ASN A 91 -10.30 -9.08 8.57
N ASN A 92 -10.13 -10.39 8.51
CA ASN A 92 -10.18 -11.16 7.26
C ASN A 92 -9.22 -10.66 6.18
N SER A 93 -8.01 -10.22 6.55
CA SER A 93 -6.99 -9.81 5.58
C SER A 93 -6.70 -10.94 4.58
N ALA A 94 -6.56 -10.58 3.30
CA ALA A 94 -6.25 -11.54 2.24
C ALA A 94 -4.83 -12.12 2.33
N PHE A 95 -3.91 -11.41 3.01
CA PHE A 95 -2.53 -11.83 3.18
C PHE A 95 -2.28 -12.26 4.64
N PRO A 96 -1.62 -13.41 4.87
CA PRO A 96 -1.17 -13.81 6.20
C PRO A 96 -0.17 -12.82 6.78
N GLY A 97 -0.29 -12.51 8.08
CA GLY A 97 0.69 -11.69 8.80
C GLY A 97 0.62 -10.19 8.50
N VAL A 98 -0.42 -9.71 7.82
CA VAL A 98 -0.66 -8.27 7.63
C VAL A 98 -0.86 -7.59 8.97
N TRP A 99 -0.28 -6.40 9.09
CA TRP A 99 -0.59 -5.49 10.17
C TRP A 99 -0.95 -4.12 9.62
N ALA A 100 -1.48 -3.28 10.50
CA ALA A 100 -1.84 -1.93 10.18
C ALA A 100 -1.23 -0.98 11.21
N GLU A 101 -0.95 0.23 10.74
CA GLU A 101 -0.66 1.40 11.53
C GLU A 101 -1.64 2.51 11.19
N THR A 102 -1.69 3.54 12.03
CA THR A 102 -2.62 4.66 11.84
C THR A 102 -1.93 5.98 12.06
N ASP A 103 -2.06 6.88 11.10
CA ASP A 103 -1.70 8.29 11.26
C ASP A 103 -2.83 9.18 10.74
N LYS A 104 -2.98 10.38 11.32
CA LYS A 104 -4.01 11.35 10.91
C LYS A 104 -3.93 11.72 9.42
N SER A 105 -2.74 11.68 8.84
CA SER A 105 -2.50 12.02 7.43
C SER A 105 -2.65 10.82 6.50
N GLY A 106 -2.53 9.60 7.03
CA GLY A 106 -2.49 8.36 6.25
C GLY A 106 -1.16 8.10 5.53
N TRP A 107 -0.15 8.94 5.74
CA TRP A 107 1.21 8.74 5.20
C TRP A 107 2.12 8.09 6.23
N MET A 108 3.17 7.41 5.78
CA MET A 108 4.20 6.93 6.69
C MET A 108 4.89 8.08 7.38
N GLN A 109 5.02 7.93 8.69
CA GLN A 109 5.78 8.83 9.55
C GLN A 109 7.05 8.11 10.00
N THR A 110 8.04 8.88 10.45
CA THR A 110 9.32 8.33 10.89
C THR A 110 9.17 7.29 12.00
N ASP A 111 8.22 7.49 12.92
CA ASP A 111 7.90 6.55 14.01
C ASP A 111 7.18 5.28 13.53
N ILE A 112 6.48 5.33 12.39
CA ILE A 112 5.86 4.15 11.75
C ILE A 112 6.92 3.32 10.99
N PHE A 113 7.95 3.97 10.45
CA PHE A 113 9.00 3.31 9.68
C PHE A 113 10.09 2.63 10.54
N LEU A 114 10.27 3.07 11.79
CA LEU A 114 11.39 2.69 12.67
C LEU A 114 11.17 1.42 13.51
#